data_AF-A0A504M414-F1
#
_entry.id   AF-A0A504M414-F1
#
_cell.length_a   1.000
_cell.length_b   1.000
_cell.length_c   1.000
_cell.angle_alpha   90.00
_cell.angle_beta   90.00
_cell.angle_gamma   90.00
#
_symmetry.space_group_name_H-M   'P 1'
#
loop_
_entity.id
_entity.type
_entity.pdbx_description
1 polymer ?
#
loop_
_entity_poly.entity_id
_entity_poly.type
_entity_poly.pdbx_seq_one_letter_code
_entity_poly.pdbx_strand_id
1 'polypeptide(L)' 'MNMTSEEGTVPSPTHTAKEFLAYETECRAALKPLLTDLLEKAESAGWNRRTVASTLMFLAAQHVSAASETP' A
#
# COMPACT_ATOMS: atom_id res chain seq x y z
N MET A 1 -20.06 19.51 9.97
CA MET A 1 -18.95 19.83 9.05
C MET A 1 -18.34 18.49 8.67
N ASN A 2 -18.66 17.98 7.49
CA ASN A 2 -18.17 16.68 7.02
C ASN A 2 -16.83 16.92 6.35
N MET A 3 -15.75 16.72 7.10
CA MET A 3 -14.39 16.66 6.58
C MET A 3 -14.24 15.30 5.90
N THR A 4 -14.56 15.24 4.62
CA THR A 4 -14.21 14.08 3.79
C THR A 4 -12.70 14.01 3.74
N SER A 5 -12.10 13.15 4.57
CA SER A 5 -10.67 12.84 4.48
C SER A 5 -10.35 12.43 3.05
N GLU A 6 -9.48 13.16 2.37
CA GLU A 6 -8.73 12.67 1.20
C GLU A 6 -7.71 11.58 1.62
N GLU A 7 -8.06 10.76 2.62
CA GLU A 7 -7.25 9.64 3.10
C GLU A 7 -7.32 8.52 2.06
N GLY A 8 -6.31 8.43 1.20
CA GLY A 8 -6.09 7.22 0.39
C GLY A 8 -5.64 7.42 -1.05
N THR A 9 -5.51 8.65 -1.54
CA THR A 9 -5.11 8.86 -2.95
C THR A 9 -3.63 8.52 -3.14
N VAL A 10 -3.35 7.53 -4.00
CA VAL A 10 -1.99 7.23 -4.47
C VAL A 10 -1.71 8.15 -5.68
N PRO A 11 -0.70 9.03 -5.63
CA PRO A 11 -0.36 9.89 -6.76
C PRO A 11 0.09 9.06 -7.97
N SER A 12 -0.21 9.57 -9.17
CA SER A 12 0.29 8.97 -10.41
C SER A 12 1.83 9.04 -10.46
N PRO A 13 2.50 8.01 -10.98
CA PRO A 13 3.96 8.01 -11.11
C PRO A 13 4.41 9.10 -12.08
N THR A 14 5.53 9.75 -11.76
CA THR A 14 6.17 10.76 -12.61
C THR A 14 7.22 10.14 -13.52
N HIS A 15 7.85 9.04 -13.10
CA HIS A 15 8.76 8.25 -13.93
C HIS A 15 8.06 7.08 -14.59
N THR A 16 8.61 6.60 -15.70
CA THR A 16 8.11 5.40 -16.37
C THR A 16 8.61 4.14 -15.67
N ALA A 17 7.89 3.02 -15.81
CA ALA A 17 8.33 1.73 -15.26
C ALA A 17 9.70 1.24 -15.79
N LYS A 18 10.18 1.79 -16.92
CA LYS A 18 11.53 1.52 -17.46
C LYS A 18 12.64 2.15 -16.61
N GLU A 19 12.33 3.20 -15.88
CA GLU A 19 13.25 3.91 -14.98
C GLU A 19 13.19 3.28 -13.59
N PHE A 20 13.54 1.99 -13.52
CA PHE A 20 13.26 1.09 -12.39
C PHE A 20 13.50 1.71 -11.01
N LEU A 21 14.70 2.26 -10.77
CA LEU A 21 15.06 2.82 -9.45
C LEU A 21 14.24 4.07 -9.10
N ALA A 22 13.98 4.94 -10.07
CA ALA A 22 13.20 6.16 -9.85
C ALA A 22 11.73 5.83 -9.62
N TYR A 23 11.16 4.98 -10.47
CA TYR A 23 9.79 4.48 -10.36
C TYR A 23 9.53 3.75 -9.03
N GLU A 24 10.45 2.86 -8.64
CA GLU A 24 10.35 2.12 -7.37
C GLU A 24 10.44 3.06 -6.15
N THR A 25 11.31 4.08 -6.22
CA THR A 25 11.45 5.07 -5.14
C THR A 25 10.20 5.94 -5.00
N GLU A 26 9.60 6.37 -6.11
CA GLU A 26 8.32 7.08 -6.10
C GLU A 26 7.19 6.22 -5.55
N CYS A 27 7.08 4.98 -6.01
CA CYS A 27 6.08 4.03 -5.53
C CYS A 27 6.17 3.83 -4.00
N ARG A 28 7.39 3.64 -3.47
CA ARG A 28 7.61 3.57 -2.02
C ARG A 28 7.20 4.84 -1.30
N ALA A 29 7.59 6.01 -1.81
CA ALA A 29 7.26 7.28 -1.19
C ALA A 29 5.74 7.52 -1.14
N ALA A 30 5.05 7.20 -2.22
CA ALA A 30 3.59 7.31 -2.34
C ALA A 30 2.84 6.36 -1.38
N LEU A 31 3.30 5.11 -1.25
CA LEU A 31 2.59 4.10 -0.45
C LEU A 31 2.94 4.11 1.04
N LYS A 32 4.14 4.60 1.41
CA LYS A 32 4.61 4.64 2.80
C LYS A 32 3.63 5.29 3.79
N PRO A 33 3.07 6.48 3.55
CA PRO A 33 2.13 7.10 4.50
C PRO A 33 0.85 6.27 4.68
N LEU A 34 0.30 5.72 3.59
CA LEU A 34 -0.90 4.88 3.61
C LEU A 34 -0.67 3.57 4.39
N LEU A 35 0.49 2.93 4.17
CA LEU A 35 0.85 1.72 4.90
C LEU A 35 1.07 2.00 6.39
N THR A 36 1.65 3.15 6.72
CA THR A 36 1.87 3.55 8.12
C THR A 36 0.55 3.73 8.86
N ASP A 37 -0.37 4.49 8.28
CA ASP A 37 -1.69 4.73 8.84
C ASP A 37 -2.49 3.43 9.04
N LEU A 38 -2.46 2.53 8.04
CA LEU A 38 -3.12 1.22 8.16
C LEU A 38 -2.53 0.36 9.29
N LEU A 39 -1.21 0.35 9.43
CA LEU A 39 -0.53 -0.37 10.52
C LEU A 39 -0.90 0.20 11.89
N GLU A 40 -0.95 1.52 12.02
CA GLU A 40 -1.32 2.21 13.27
C GLU A 40 -2.79 1.97 13.63
N LYS A 41 -3.70 1.99 12.65
CA LYS A 41 -5.11 1.65 12.84
C LYS A 41 -5.29 0.19 13.30
N ALA A 42 -4.57 -0.74 12.68
CA ALA A 42 -4.62 -2.15 13.08
C ALA A 42 -4.04 -2.37 14.49
N GLU A 43 -2.92 -1.73 14.82
CA GLU A 43 -2.32 -1.79 16.16
C GLU A 43 -3.25 -1.19 17.22
N SER A 44 -3.91 -0.06 16.91
CA SER A 44 -4.89 0.57 17.81
C SER A 44 -6.13 -0.30 18.05
N ALA A 45 -6.47 -1.18 17.11
CA ALA A 45 -7.51 -2.19 17.28
C ALA A 45 -7.04 -3.43 18.06
N GLY A 46 -5.78 -3.47 18.51
CA GLY A 46 -5.20 -4.54 19.32
C GLY A 46 -4.42 -5.60 18.55
N TRP A 47 -4.21 -5.43 17.24
CA TRP A 47 -3.44 -6.39 16.44
C TRP A 47 -1.93 -6.25 16.66
N ASN A 48 -1.21 -7.37 16.60
CA ASN A 48 0.25 -7.34 16.61
C ASN A 48 0.79 -6.77 15.28
N ARG A 49 1.60 -5.72 15.35
CA ARG A 49 2.14 -5.02 14.17
C ARG A 49 2.92 -5.92 13.20
N ARG A 50 3.67 -6.91 13.70
CA ARG A 50 4.41 -7.88 12.85
C ARG A 50 3.44 -8.79 12.10
N THR A 51 2.40 -9.27 12.78
CA THR A 51 1.35 -10.09 12.17
C THR A 51 0.66 -9.31 11.04
N VAL A 52 0.23 -8.08 11.31
CA VAL A 52 -0.40 -7.21 10.30
C VAL A 52 0.50 -7.04 9.08
N ALA A 53 1.78 -6.73 9.27
CA ALA A 53 2.73 -6.59 8.16
C ALA A 53 2.83 -7.86 7.31
N SER A 54 2.97 -9.04 7.93
CA SER A 54 3.02 -10.31 7.20
C SER A 54 1.72 -10.63 6.46
N THR A 55 0.57 -10.31 7.06
CA THR A 55 -0.74 -10.47 6.43
C THR A 55 -0.90 -9.55 5.23
N LEU A 56 -0.48 -8.29 5.32
CA LEU A 56 -0.53 -7.35 4.20
C LEU A 56 0.34 -7.81 3.03
N MET A 57 1.54 -8.33 3.29
CA MET A 57 2.39 -8.91 2.24
C MET A 57 1.72 -10.11 1.57
N PHE A 58 1.13 -11.02 2.37
CA PHE A 58 0.42 -12.19 1.85
C PHE A 58 -0.78 -11.79 0.98
N LEU A 59 -1.62 -10.86 1.46
CA LEU A 59 -2.79 -10.37 0.73
C LEU A 59 -2.40 -9.67 -0.57
N ALA A 60 -1.34 -8.86 -0.56
CA ALA A 60 -0.82 -8.20 -1.76
C ALA A 60 -0.38 -9.23 -2.81
N ALA A 61 0.41 -10.24 -2.40
CA ALA A 61 0.86 -11.30 -3.29
C ALA A 61 -0.33 -12.11 -3.84
N GLN A 62 -1.29 -12.48 -2.99
CA GLN A 62 -2.49 -13.22 -3.40
C GLN A 62 -3.31 -12.44 -4.44
N HIS A 63 -3.48 -11.12 -4.25
CA HIS A 63 -4.25 -10.29 -5.16
C HIS A 63 -3.60 -10.20 -6.56
N VAL A 64 -2.27 -10.04 -6.61
CA VAL A 64 -1.52 -10.02 -7.89
C VAL A 64 -1.59 -11.36 -8.61
N SER A 65 -1.46 -12.48 -7.87
CA SER A 65 -1.57 -13.82 -8.45
C SER A 65 -2.96 -14.08 -9.01
N ALA A 66 -4.02 -13.78 -8.26
CA ALA A 66 -5.39 -13.96 -8.70
C ALA A 66 -5.72 -13.12 -9.95
N ALA A 67 -5.22 -11.87 -10.02
CA ALA A 67 -5.39 -11.03 -11.20
C ALA A 67 -4.71 -11.61 -12.46
N SER A 68 -3.62 -12.36 -12.28
CA SER A 68 -2.86 -13.00 -13.35
C SER A 68 -3.50 -14.29 -13.88
N GLU A 69 -4.50 -14.85 -13.17
CA GLU A 69 -5.20 -16.08 -13.54
C GLU A 69 -6.47 -15.84 -14.40
N THR A 70 -6.77 -14.58 -14.71
CA THR A 70 -7.89 -14.21 -15.59
C THR A 70 -7.41 -14.24 -17.06
N PRO A 71 -7.95 -15.13 -17.92
CA PRO A 71 -7.56 -15.24 -19.33
C PRO A 71 -7.97 -14.06 -20.21
#